data_AF-Q9XEJ9-F1
#
_entry.id   AF-Q9XEJ9-F1
#
_cell.length_a   1.000
_cell.length_b   1.000
_cell.length_c   1.000
_cell.angle_alpha   90.00
_cell.angle_beta   90.00
_cell.angle_gamma   90.00
#
_symmetry.space_group_name_H-M   'P 1'
#
loop_
_entity.id
_entity.type
_entity.pdbx_description
1 polymer ?
#
loop_
_entity_poly.entity_id
_entity_poly.type
_entity_poly.pdbx_seq_one_letter_code
_entity_poly.pdbx_strand_id
1 'polypeptide(L)'
;LCSVISFFLDGPWQGAAGVKQPYIRVVGMEQTREMNSNGPSSFTLDEELEYKEFAQRPDAYTKLCSMIAPSIYGHADVKKAIACLLFGGSKKRLPDGVRLRGDTHVLLLGDPSAAKSQFLKFVEKTAPIAVYTSGKGSSAAGLTASVIRDSSSREFYLEGGAMVLADSGVVCIDEFDKNEA
;
A
#
# COMPACT_ATOMS: atom_id res chain seq x y z
N LEU A 1 0.37 3.78 12.25
CA LEU A 1 -0.14 2.45 12.69
C LEU A 1 0.12 2.32 14.18
N CYS A 2 -0.89 1.99 15.00
CA CYS A 2 -0.67 1.63 16.41
C CYS A 2 -0.30 0.15 16.46
N SER A 3 0.84 -0.19 17.08
CA SER A 3 1.17 -1.58 17.38
C SER A 3 0.53 -1.95 18.72
N VAL A 4 -0.37 -2.93 18.70
CA VAL A 4 -1.02 -3.43 19.91
C VAL A 4 -0.27 -4.69 20.36
N ILE A 5 0.45 -4.59 21.48
CA ILE A 5 1.06 -5.77 22.10
C ILE A 5 -0.05 -6.49 22.86
N SER A 6 -0.54 -7.58 22.27
CA SER A 6 -1.70 -8.32 22.76
C SER A 6 -1.29 -9.66 23.36
N PHE A 7 -1.90 -10.04 24.48
CA PHE A 7 -1.89 -11.41 24.98
C PHE A 7 -3.27 -12.03 24.73
N PHE A 8 -3.32 -13.16 24.02
CA PHE A 8 -4.55 -13.91 23.80
C PHE A 8 -4.98 -14.55 25.13
N LEU A 9 -6.16 -14.18 25.64
CA LEU A 9 -6.73 -14.77 26.85
C LEU A 9 -8.09 -15.36 26.50
N ASP A 10 -8.16 -16.69 26.46
CA ASP A 10 -9.43 -17.42 26.45
C ASP A 10 -10.09 -17.27 27.84
N GLY A 11 -10.90 -16.23 28.01
CA GLY A 11 -11.73 -16.04 29.19
C GLY A 11 -13.11 -16.71 29.02
N PRO A 12 -13.61 -17.48 30.01
CA PRO A 12 -14.98 -17.97 29.98
C PRO A 12 -15.95 -16.82 30.24
N TRP A 13 -16.76 -16.45 29.25
CA TRP A 13 -17.88 -15.52 29.43
C TRP A 13 -19.20 -16.30 29.46
N GLN A 14 -20.03 -16.04 30.48
CA GLN A 14 -21.35 -16.65 30.64
C GLN A 14 -22.38 -15.86 29.83
N GLY A 15 -22.39 -16.12 28.52
CA GLY A 15 -23.49 -15.78 27.62
C GLY A 15 -24.30 -17.02 27.25
N ALA A 16 -25.55 -16.83 26.83
CA ALA A 16 -26.46 -17.92 26.48
C ALA A 16 -25.87 -18.83 25.38
N ALA A 17 -25.74 -20.12 25.73
CA ALA A 17 -25.45 -21.25 24.85
C ALA A 17 -24.18 -21.17 23.97
N GLY A 18 -23.03 -21.54 24.55
CA GLY A 18 -22.01 -22.34 23.86
C GLY A 18 -21.11 -21.65 22.82
N VAL A 19 -21.36 -20.41 22.43
CA VAL A 19 -20.50 -19.69 21.49
C VAL A 19 -19.42 -18.93 22.27
N LYS A 20 -18.19 -19.47 22.30
CA LYS A 20 -17.01 -18.73 22.76
C LYS A 20 -16.67 -17.68 21.69
N GLN A 21 -16.90 -16.41 21.99
CA GLN A 21 -16.42 -15.32 21.13
C GLN A 21 -14.98 -14.98 21.54
N PRO A 22 -13.99 -15.15 20.64
CA PRO A 22 -12.63 -14.75 20.94
C PRO A 22 -12.56 -13.23 21.08
N TYR A 23 -11.94 -12.74 22.15
CA TYR A 23 -11.66 -11.32 22.33
C TYR A 23 -10.18 -11.11 22.65
N ILE A 24 -9.63 -9.99 22.19
CA ILE A 24 -8.24 -9.63 22.47
C ILE A 24 -8.24 -8.66 23.65
N ARG A 25 -7.64 -9.07 24.78
CA ARG A 25 -7.40 -8.15 25.90
C ARG A 25 -6.12 -7.37 25.60
N VAL A 26 -6.29 -6.07 25.39
CA VAL A 26 -5.15 -5.16 25.22
C VAL A 26 -4.45 -4.97 26.56
N VAL A 27 -3.18 -5.38 26.65
CA VAL A 27 -2.34 -5.23 27.86
C VAL A 27 -1.49 -3.96 27.78
N GLY A 28 -1.06 -3.59 26.57
CA GLY A 28 -0.34 -2.35 26.29
C GLY A 28 -0.53 -1.90 24.85
N MET A 29 -0.47 -0.59 24.62
CA MET A 29 -0.55 0.01 23.28
C MET A 29 0.68 0.90 23.08
N GLU A 30 1.40 0.66 21.98
CA GLU A 30 2.49 1.52 21.56
C GLU A 30 2.09 2.23 20.27
N GLN A 31 2.05 3.56 20.32
CA GLN A 31 1.73 4.39 19.17
C GLN A 31 3.02 4.81 18.48
N THR A 32 3.35 4.16 17.36
CA THR A 32 4.39 4.66 16.46
C THR A 32 3.91 5.97 15.85
N ARG A 33 4.44 7.09 16.35
CA ARG A 33 4.02 8.46 16.00
C ARG A 33 4.57 8.99 14.67
N GLU A 34 5.17 8.14 13.86
CA GLU A 34 5.61 8.56 12.53
C GLU A 34 4.53 8.26 11.50
N MET A 35 3.86 9.33 11.06
CA MET A 35 3.02 9.38 9.85
C MET A 35 3.88 9.52 8.58
N ASN A 36 5.18 9.21 8.69
CA ASN A 36 6.02 8.87 7.55
C ASN A 36 6.01 7.36 7.43
N SER A 37 5.82 6.87 6.22
CA SER A 37 5.72 5.48 5.78
C SER A 37 6.96 4.61 6.04
N ASN A 38 7.71 4.87 7.11
CA ASN A 38 8.84 4.07 7.52
C ASN A 38 8.41 3.32 8.78
N GLY A 39 8.02 2.06 8.61
CA GLY A 39 8.19 1.11 9.71
C GLY A 39 9.64 1.14 10.20
N PRO A 40 9.94 0.67 11.42
CA PRO A 40 11.32 0.59 11.88
C PRO A 40 12.02 -0.52 11.09
N SER A 41 12.48 -0.22 9.89
CA SER A 41 13.59 -0.96 9.31
C SER A 41 14.81 -0.53 10.11
N SER A 42 15.03 -1.19 11.24
CA SER A 42 16.29 -1.14 11.95
C SER A 42 17.35 -1.76 11.04
N PHE A 43 17.86 -0.96 10.10
CA PHE A 43 18.92 -1.40 9.22
C PHE A 43 20.17 -1.66 10.05
N THR A 44 20.82 -2.78 9.77
CA THR A 44 22.13 -3.05 10.34
C THR A 44 23.16 -2.13 9.70
N LEU A 45 24.26 -1.89 10.42
CA LEU A 45 25.34 -1.04 9.90
C LEU A 45 25.94 -1.60 8.59
N ASP A 46 25.96 -2.92 8.45
CA ASP A 46 26.44 -3.60 7.23
C ASP A 46 25.51 -3.33 6.02
N GLU A 47 24.19 -3.37 6.21
CA GLU A 47 23.20 -3.04 5.17
C GLU A 47 23.31 -1.57 4.74
N GLU A 48 23.50 -0.64 5.69
CA GLU A 48 23.69 0.77 5.36
C GLU A 48 24.93 1.02 4.50
N LEU A 49 26.02 0.30 4.76
CA LEU A 49 27.25 0.38 3.97
C LEU A 49 26.99 -0.14 2.55
N GLU A 50 26.33 -1.29 2.41
CA GLU A 50 25.98 -1.85 1.10
C GLU A 50 25.11 -0.89 0.28
N TYR A 51 24.11 -0.26 0.90
CA TYR A 51 23.25 0.72 0.21
C TYR A 51 24.02 1.96 -0.23
N LYS A 52 24.96 2.46 0.59
CA LYS A 52 25.83 3.59 0.24
C LYS A 52 26.76 3.23 -0.92
N GLU A 53 27.36 2.05 -0.90
CA GLU A 53 28.19 1.57 -2.00
C GLU A 53 27.40 1.44 -3.30
N PHE A 54 26.18 0.91 -3.23
CA PHE A 54 25.30 0.82 -4.40
C PHE A 54 24.93 2.20 -4.95
N ALA A 55 24.59 3.15 -4.08
CA ALA A 55 24.23 4.51 -4.45
C ALA A 55 25.38 5.31 -5.10
N GLN A 56 26.64 4.99 -4.77
CA GLN A 56 27.81 5.63 -5.37
C GLN A 56 28.10 5.15 -6.80
N ARG A 57 27.50 4.05 -7.25
CA ARG A 57 27.75 3.54 -8.59
C ARG A 57 27.11 4.45 -9.66
N PRO A 58 27.83 4.76 -10.75
CA PRO A 58 27.31 5.62 -11.82
C PRO A 58 26.16 4.98 -12.61
N ASP A 59 26.06 3.64 -12.61
CA ASP A 59 25.03 2.84 -13.29
C ASP A 59 23.87 2.44 -12.36
N ALA A 60 23.84 2.90 -11.11
CA ALA A 60 22.86 2.49 -10.10
C ALA A 60 21.41 2.63 -10.57
N TYR A 61 21.07 3.76 -11.22
CA TYR A 61 19.72 4.01 -11.72
C TYR A 61 19.31 3.00 -12.80
N THR A 62 20.17 2.77 -13.80
CA THR A 62 19.90 1.84 -14.90
C THR A 62 19.79 0.41 -14.38
N LYS A 63 20.67 0.05 -13.44
CA LYS A 63 20.68 -1.27 -12.81
C LYS A 63 19.41 -1.51 -11.99
N LEU A 64 18.98 -0.53 -11.20
CA LEU A 64 17.74 -0.58 -10.44
C LEU A 64 16.53 -0.75 -11.36
N CYS A 65 16.45 0.01 -12.45
CA CYS A 65 15.37 -0.13 -13.43
C CYS A 65 15.37 -1.50 -14.12
N SER A 66 16.55 -2.10 -14.33
CA SER A 66 16.66 -3.45 -14.90
C SER A 66 16.18 -4.56 -13.95
N MET A 67 16.26 -4.33 -12.63
CA MET A 67 15.79 -5.26 -11.61
C MET A 67 14.26 -5.25 -11.43
N ILE A 68 13.57 -4.23 -11.94
CA ILE A 68 12.11 -4.14 -11.90
C ILE A 68 11.51 -5.06 -12.96
N ALA A 69 10.65 -5.97 -12.53
CA ALA A 69 9.99 -6.97 -13.37
C ALA A 69 10.97 -7.66 -14.35
N PRO A 70 11.96 -8.43 -13.85
CA PRO A 70 12.98 -9.06 -14.69
C PRO A 70 12.38 -10.14 -15.60
N SER A 71 11.18 -10.65 -15.29
CA SER A 71 10.43 -11.61 -16.10
C SER A 71 9.92 -11.04 -17.43
N ILE A 72 9.84 -9.71 -17.58
CA ILE A 72 9.33 -9.05 -18.79
C ILE A 72 10.51 -8.46 -19.56
N TYR A 73 10.67 -8.88 -20.81
CA TYR A 73 11.70 -8.35 -21.71
C TYR A 73 11.24 -7.03 -22.35
N GLY A 74 12.16 -6.08 -22.49
CA GLY A 74 11.89 -4.78 -23.11
C GLY A 74 11.22 -3.76 -22.17
N HIS A 75 10.54 -2.78 -22.76
CA HIS A 75 9.81 -1.69 -22.08
C HIS A 75 10.63 -0.97 -21.00
N ALA A 76 11.86 -0.56 -21.33
CA ALA A 76 12.76 0.12 -20.39
C ALA A 76 12.13 1.36 -19.75
N ASP A 77 11.32 2.11 -20.51
CA ASP A 77 10.70 3.34 -20.00
C ASP A 77 9.52 3.06 -19.05
N VAL A 78 8.77 1.97 -19.26
CA VAL A 78 7.74 1.52 -18.32
C VAL A 78 8.38 1.08 -17.01
N LYS A 79 9.50 0.35 -17.06
CA LYS A 79 10.25 -0.06 -15.87
C LYS A 79 10.79 1.13 -15.08
N LYS A 80 11.31 2.16 -15.77
CA LYS A 80 11.72 3.43 -15.15
C LYS A 80 10.55 4.14 -14.48
N ALA A 81 9.39 4.21 -15.14
CA ALA A 81 8.19 4.83 -14.58
C ALA A 81 7.72 4.11 -13.30
N ILE A 82 7.74 2.76 -13.32
CA ILE A 82 7.43 1.95 -12.14
C ILE A 82 8.47 2.14 -11.03
N ALA A 83 9.76 2.31 -11.38
CA ALA A 83 10.80 2.65 -10.41
C ALA A 83 10.44 3.95 -9.67
N CYS A 84 10.13 5.00 -10.42
CA CYS A 84 9.74 6.29 -9.87
C CYS A 84 8.45 6.19 -9.03
N LEU A 85 7.50 5.33 -9.40
CA LEU A 85 6.30 5.06 -8.62
C LEU A 85 6.64 4.42 -7.26
N LEU A 86 7.50 3.40 -7.24
CA LEU A 86 7.88 2.68 -6.01
C LEU A 86 8.70 3.55 -5.05
N PHE A 87 9.62 4.37 -5.57
CA PHE A 87 10.37 5.33 -4.76
C PHE A 87 9.54 6.55 -4.36
N GLY A 88 8.44 6.82 -5.07
CA GLY A 88 7.58 7.97 -4.86
C GLY A 88 8.30 9.31 -5.08
N GLY A 89 7.67 10.38 -4.61
CA GLY A 89 8.27 11.71 -4.62
C GLY A 89 8.17 12.39 -3.26
N SER A 90 8.97 13.44 -3.07
CA SER A 90 9.04 14.17 -1.82
C SER A 90 7.84 15.12 -1.67
N LYS A 91 7.06 14.94 -0.59
CA LYS A 91 5.98 15.86 -0.20
C LYS A 91 6.60 17.18 0.26
N LYS A 92 6.41 18.25 -0.50
CA LYS A 92 6.93 19.58 -0.17
C LYS A 92 5.89 20.41 0.56
N ARG A 93 6.33 21.14 1.59
CA ARG A 93 5.53 22.18 2.24
C ARG A 93 6.10 23.53 1.86
N LEU A 94 5.27 24.35 1.25
CA LEU A 94 5.64 25.72 0.95
C LEU A 94 5.68 26.55 2.25
N PRO A 95 6.45 27.65 2.28
CA PRO A 95 6.44 28.59 3.39
C PRO A 95 5.05 29.19 3.65
N ASP A 96 4.18 29.20 2.64
CA ASP A 96 2.77 29.64 2.72
C ASP A 96 1.83 28.63 3.39
N GLY A 97 2.34 27.49 3.90
CA GLY A 97 1.56 26.46 4.59
C GLY A 97 0.82 25.47 3.67
N VAL A 98 0.84 25.70 2.36
CA VAL A 98 0.28 24.79 1.35
C VAL A 98 1.13 23.51 1.25
N ARG A 99 0.47 22.35 1.26
CA ARG A 99 1.10 21.04 1.04
C ARG A 99 0.98 20.66 -0.44
N LEU A 100 2.11 20.40 -1.09
CA LEU A 100 2.15 19.84 -2.44
C LEU A 100 2.19 18.31 -2.39
N ARG A 101 1.37 17.69 -3.25
CA ARG A 101 1.38 16.23 -3.46
C ARG A 101 2.74 15.81 -4.04
N GLY A 102 3.42 14.89 -3.35
CA GLY A 102 4.68 14.30 -3.82
C GLY A 102 4.49 12.95 -4.54
N ASP A 103 3.33 12.33 -4.40
CA ASP A 103 3.09 10.97 -4.90
C ASP A 103 2.80 10.99 -6.40
N THR A 104 3.47 10.13 -7.15
CA THR A 104 3.35 10.01 -8.61
C THR A 104 2.25 9.00 -8.95
N HIS A 105 1.44 9.30 -9.96
CA HIS A 105 0.48 8.35 -10.55
C HIS A 105 0.93 7.95 -11.94
N VAL A 106 0.90 6.65 -12.23
CA VAL A 106 1.31 6.11 -13.53
C VAL A 106 0.15 5.35 -14.15
N LEU A 107 -0.24 5.74 -15.36
CA LEU A 107 -1.23 5.04 -16.18
C LEU A 107 -0.53 4.33 -17.34
N LEU A 108 -0.75 3.01 -17.45
CA LEU A 108 -0.19 2.20 -18.53
C LEU A 108 -1.25 1.91 -19.59
N LEU A 109 -1.13 2.54 -20.75
CA LEU A 109 -1.97 2.30 -21.94
C LEU A 109 -1.19 1.49 -22.98
N GLY A 110 -1.87 0.61 -23.69
CA GLY A 110 -1.24 -0.25 -24.71
C GLY A 110 -2.10 -1.46 -25.07
N ASP A 111 -1.57 -2.31 -25.93
CA ASP A 111 -2.28 -3.50 -26.42
C ASP A 111 -2.56 -4.53 -25.32
N PRO A 112 -3.61 -5.36 -25.47
CA PRO A 112 -3.97 -6.41 -24.50
C PRO A 112 -2.90 -7.50 -24.29
N SER A 113 -1.76 -7.44 -24.98
CA SER A 113 -0.65 -8.39 -24.84
C SER A 113 0.64 -7.77 -24.28
N ALA A 114 0.63 -6.49 -23.88
CA ALA A 114 1.83 -5.77 -23.42
C ALA A 114 2.24 -6.07 -21.96
N ALA A 115 1.83 -7.21 -21.40
CA ALA A 115 2.15 -7.65 -20.03
C ALA A 115 1.81 -6.64 -18.89
N LYS A 116 0.91 -5.67 -19.13
CA LYS A 116 0.50 -4.62 -18.17
C LYS A 116 0.09 -5.19 -16.81
N SER A 117 -0.78 -6.21 -16.79
CA SER A 117 -1.22 -6.86 -15.55
C SER A 117 -0.07 -7.57 -14.79
N GLN A 118 0.98 -8.02 -15.49
CA GLN A 118 2.15 -8.61 -14.84
C GLN A 118 3.01 -7.56 -14.15
N PHE A 119 3.13 -6.36 -14.74
CA PHE A 119 3.77 -5.23 -14.07
C PHE A 119 3.03 -4.84 -12.78
N LEU A 120 1.70 -4.77 -12.81
CA LEU A 120 0.89 -4.45 -11.62
C LEU A 120 1.05 -5.49 -10.50
N LYS A 121 1.06 -6.79 -10.84
CA LYS A 121 1.31 -7.88 -9.87
C LYS A 121 2.72 -7.86 -9.30
N PHE A 122 3.71 -7.41 -10.06
CA PHE A 122 5.06 -7.21 -9.55
C PHE A 122 5.07 -6.09 -8.50
N VAL A 123 4.48 -4.94 -8.82
CA VAL A 123 4.38 -3.78 -7.90
C VAL A 123 3.66 -4.16 -6.61
N GLU A 124 2.56 -4.90 -6.71
CA GLU A 124 1.80 -5.39 -5.55
C GLU A 124 2.67 -6.21 -4.57
N LYS A 125 3.60 -7.02 -5.09
CA LYS A 125 4.49 -7.86 -4.28
C LYS A 125 5.72 -7.13 -3.76
N THR A 126 6.18 -6.11 -4.48
CA THR A 126 7.41 -5.38 -4.14
C THR A 126 7.16 -4.22 -3.18
N ALA A 127 6.00 -3.57 -3.28
CA ALA A 127 5.66 -2.45 -2.40
C ALA A 127 5.29 -2.93 -0.98
N PRO A 128 5.70 -2.19 0.07
CA PRO A 128 5.43 -2.57 1.46
C PRO A 128 3.94 -2.52 1.82
N ILE A 129 3.20 -1.61 1.18
CA ILE A 129 1.75 -1.47 1.28
C ILE A 129 1.24 -1.37 -0.15
N ALA A 130 0.50 -2.38 -0.60
CA ALA A 130 -0.16 -2.35 -1.88
C ALA A 130 -1.51 -3.03 -1.84
N VAL A 131 -2.45 -2.49 -2.62
CA VAL A 131 -3.79 -3.06 -2.79
C VAL A 131 -4.03 -3.22 -4.28
N TYR A 132 -4.31 -4.46 -4.71
CA TYR A 132 -4.70 -4.77 -6.07
C TYR A 132 -6.22 -4.83 -6.20
N THR A 133 -6.76 -4.07 -7.14
CA THR A 133 -8.18 -4.09 -7.48
C THR A 133 -8.37 -4.25 -8.99
N SER A 134 -9.44 -4.95 -9.36
CA SER A 134 -9.91 -4.96 -10.74
C SER A 134 -10.85 -3.77 -10.94
N GLY A 135 -10.84 -3.17 -12.14
CA GLY A 135 -11.68 -2.04 -12.51
C GLY A 135 -13.17 -2.30 -12.23
N LYS A 136 -13.65 -3.52 -12.52
CA LYS A 136 -15.04 -3.94 -12.22
C LYS A 136 -15.39 -3.90 -10.72
N GLY A 137 -14.41 -4.10 -9.84
CA GLY A 137 -14.57 -4.03 -8.38
C GLY A 137 -14.23 -2.65 -7.80
N SER A 138 -13.80 -1.70 -8.63
CA SER A 138 -13.33 -0.38 -8.22
C SER A 138 -14.42 0.68 -8.37
N SER A 139 -15.59 0.44 -7.78
CA SER A 139 -16.66 1.44 -7.73
C SER A 139 -16.24 2.65 -6.88
N ALA A 140 -16.89 3.81 -7.04
CA ALA A 140 -16.57 5.00 -6.25
C ALA A 140 -16.59 4.73 -4.73
N ALA A 141 -17.55 3.93 -4.26
CA ALA A 141 -17.63 3.48 -2.87
C ALA A 141 -16.51 2.49 -2.50
N GLY A 142 -16.17 1.56 -3.40
CA GLY A 142 -15.11 0.56 -3.20
C GLY A 142 -13.69 1.13 -3.22
N LEU A 143 -13.46 2.27 -3.89
CA LEU A 143 -12.17 2.97 -3.86
C LEU A 143 -12.03 3.90 -2.65
N THR A 144 -13.10 4.59 -2.26
CA THR A 144 -13.05 5.63 -1.22
C THR A 144 -13.40 5.07 0.16
N ALA A 145 -14.54 5.42 0.72
CA ALA A 145 -15.08 4.86 1.95
C ALA A 145 -16.61 4.88 1.86
N SER A 146 -17.24 3.88 2.46
CA SER A 146 -18.69 3.80 2.57
C SER A 146 -19.12 3.91 4.03
N VAL A 147 -20.25 4.56 4.27
CA VAL A 147 -20.89 4.63 5.59
C VAL A 147 -22.03 3.64 5.61
N ILE A 148 -21.92 2.63 6.47
CA ILE A 148 -22.94 1.60 6.66
C ILE A 148 -23.63 1.87 7.99
N ARG A 149 -24.95 1.87 7.99
CA ARG A 149 -25.74 1.97 9.22
C ARG A 149 -26.23 0.58 9.61
N ASP A 150 -25.85 0.13 10.78
CA ASP A 150 -26.39 -1.12 11.29
C ASP A 150 -27.84 -0.93 11.74
N SER A 151 -28.71 -1.83 11.27
CA SER A 151 -30.13 -1.82 11.56
C SER A 151 -30.46 -2.17 13.02
N SER A 152 -29.58 -2.93 13.69
CA SER A 152 -29.82 -3.41 15.06
C SER A 152 -29.34 -2.42 16.13
N SER A 153 -28.10 -1.93 16.02
CA SER A 153 -27.49 -0.97 16.95
C SER A 153 -27.80 0.50 16.63
N ARG A 154 -28.28 0.79 15.41
CA ARG A 154 -28.40 2.16 14.84
C ARG A 154 -27.07 2.93 14.77
N GLU A 155 -25.94 2.26 14.96
CA GLU A 155 -24.61 2.84 14.84
C GLU A 155 -24.17 2.95 13.38
N PHE A 156 -23.26 3.89 13.12
CA PHE A 156 -22.64 4.07 11.81
C PHE A 156 -21.23 3.49 11.82
N TYR A 157 -20.98 2.58 10.88
CA TYR A 157 -19.67 2.00 10.62
C TYR A 157 -19.11 2.57 9.33
N LEU A 158 -17.81 2.82 9.31
CA LEU A 158 -17.08 3.24 8.12
C LEU A 158 -16.33 2.03 7.56
N GLU A 159 -16.67 1.64 6.34
CA GLU A 159 -15.93 0.66 5.58
C GLU A 159 -14.94 1.40 4.68
N GLY A 160 -13.64 1.19 4.91
CA GLY A 160 -12.58 1.76 4.10
C GLY A 160 -12.45 1.03 2.77
N GLY A 161 -12.46 1.78 1.67
CA GLY A 161 -12.17 1.26 0.34
C GLY A 161 -10.68 1.09 0.08
N ALA A 162 -10.34 0.63 -1.12
CA ALA A 162 -8.97 0.27 -1.49
C ALA A 162 -7.95 1.41 -1.31
N MET A 163 -8.34 2.66 -1.56
CA MET A 163 -7.46 3.82 -1.39
C MET A 163 -7.17 4.14 0.08
N VAL A 164 -8.13 3.85 0.98
CA VAL A 164 -7.96 4.04 2.43
C VAL A 164 -7.05 2.96 2.99
N LEU A 165 -7.19 1.72 2.51
CA LEU A 165 -6.33 0.60 2.90
C LEU A 165 -4.89 0.76 2.40
N ALA A 166 -4.71 1.41 1.26
CA ALA A 166 -3.40 1.67 0.65
C ALA A 166 -2.83 3.06 1.00
N ASP A 167 -3.21 3.67 2.13
CA ASP A 167 -2.67 4.99 2.50
C ASP A 167 -1.14 4.96 2.60
N SER A 168 -0.49 5.94 1.97
CA SER A 168 0.96 6.02 1.79
C SER A 168 1.62 4.80 1.11
N GLY A 169 0.83 3.98 0.41
CA GLY A 169 1.28 2.86 -0.41
C GLY A 169 0.93 3.03 -1.89
N VAL A 170 0.75 1.91 -2.60
CA VAL A 170 0.40 1.89 -4.03
C VAL A 170 -0.92 1.14 -4.25
N VAL A 171 -1.85 1.77 -4.98
CA VAL A 171 -3.06 1.08 -5.46
C VAL A 171 -2.84 0.64 -6.90
N CYS A 172 -2.94 -0.65 -7.15
CA CYS A 172 -2.85 -1.23 -8.48
C CYS A 172 -4.26 -1.47 -9.02
N ILE A 173 -4.66 -0.74 -10.07
CA ILE A 173 -5.96 -0.91 -10.73
C ILE A 173 -5.74 -1.52 -12.10
N ASP A 174 -6.24 -2.74 -12.32
CA ASP A 174 -6.24 -3.39 -13.63
C ASP A 174 -7.60 -3.22 -14.34
N GLU A 175 -7.63 -3.34 -15.66
CA GLU A 175 -8.85 -3.23 -16.48
C GLU A 175 -9.62 -1.91 -16.29
N PHE A 176 -8.93 -0.78 -16.16
CA PHE A 176 -9.55 0.54 -15.96
C PHE A 176 -10.57 0.92 -17.06
N ASP A 177 -10.38 0.41 -18.28
CA ASP A 177 -11.28 0.65 -19.43
C ASP A 177 -12.65 -0.04 -19.28
N LYS A 178 -12.82 -0.98 -18.34
CA LYS A 178 -14.13 -1.59 -18.04
C LYS A 178 -14.91 -0.84 -16.96
N ASN A 179 -14.40 0.31 -16.54
CA ASN A 179 -15.09 1.16 -15.58
C ASN A 179 -16.14 1.97 -16.35
N GLU A 180 -17.39 1.51 -16.22
CA GLU A 180 -18.62 2.08 -16.82
C GLU A 180 -18.95 1.61 -18.24
N ALA A 181 -19.71 0.51 -18.29
CA ALA A 181 -21.02 0.49 -18.95
C ALA A 181 -22.09 0.35 -17.86
#